data_AF-A0A8H4CNV4-F1
#
_entry.id   AF-A0A8H4CNV4-F1
#
_cell.length_a   1.000
_cell.length_b   1.000
_cell.length_c   1.000
_cell.angle_alpha   90.00
_cell.angle_beta   90.00
_cell.angle_gamma   90.00
#
_symmetry.space_group_name_H-M   'P 1'
#
loop_
_entity.id
_entity.type
_entity.pdbx_description
1 polymer ?
#
loop_
_entity_poly.entity_id
_entity_poly.type
_entity_poly.pdbx_seq_one_letter_code
_entity_poly.pdbx_strand_id
1 'polypeptide(L)'
;MSPASSNPDATATSANELVNLSAILEFRVKNAWRVNNQGKHEEAEELAAKLLMEPVLSSVHQGWMHLLLAGSPHDYVHHANEAVRLFTEVLDENKPTATPHELDCMTKTLDKAKDAQRQALSDKSAADRKVAKAL
;
A
#
# COMPACT_ATOMS: atom_id res chain seq x y z
N MET A 1 53.12 -5.15 0.65
CA MET A 1 51.69 -5.47 0.76
C MET A 1 51.09 -4.46 1.72
N SER A 2 50.38 -3.46 1.20
CA SER A 2 49.68 -2.45 2.03
C SER A 2 48.28 -2.95 2.34
N PRO A 3 47.75 -2.78 3.57
CA PRO A 3 46.37 -3.15 3.87
C PRO A 3 45.43 -2.11 3.27
N ALA A 4 44.34 -2.58 2.66
CA ALA A 4 43.25 -1.74 2.20
C ALA A 4 42.59 -1.07 3.41
N SER A 5 42.63 0.26 3.43
CA SER A 5 41.92 1.06 4.42
C SER A 5 40.44 1.08 4.05
N SER A 6 39.63 0.26 4.72
CA SER A 6 38.17 0.33 4.63
C SER A 6 37.70 1.63 5.30
N ASN A 7 37.23 2.59 4.51
CA ASN A 7 36.65 3.83 5.03
C ASN A 7 35.29 3.53 5.71
N PRO A 8 35.12 3.80 7.02
CA PRO A 8 33.87 3.58 7.75
C PRO A 8 32.76 4.61 7.41
N ASP A 9 33.08 5.62 6.60
CA ASP A 9 32.23 6.78 6.35
C ASP A 9 31.13 6.53 5.30
N ALA A 10 31.42 5.69 4.30
CA ALA A 10 30.48 5.41 3.20
C ALA A 10 29.18 4.70 3.66
N THR A 11 29.28 3.87 4.70
CA THR A 11 28.14 3.13 5.27
C THR A 11 27.21 4.00 6.11
N ALA A 12 27.73 5.07 6.71
CA ALA A 12 26.93 5.99 7.53
C ALA A 12 26.11 6.96 6.67
N THR A 13 26.68 7.43 5.55
CA THR A 13 25.98 8.29 4.58
C THR A 13 24.78 7.56 3.94
N SER A 14 24.97 6.31 3.50
CA SER A 14 23.91 5.53 2.86
C SER A 14 22.76 5.17 3.80
N ALA A 15 23.05 4.88 5.07
CA ALA A 15 22.01 4.58 6.06
C ALA A 15 21.12 5.79 6.36
N ASN A 16 21.73 6.98 6.48
CA ASN A 16 21.00 8.23 6.70
C ASN A 16 20.12 8.60 5.51
N GLU A 17 20.60 8.38 4.28
CA GLU A 17 19.83 8.59 3.05
C GLU A 17 18.61 7.67 2.96
N LEU A 18 18.75 6.38 3.32
CA LEU A 18 17.63 5.42 3.33
C LEU A 18 16.57 5.77 4.38
N VAL A 19 16.98 6.20 5.57
CA VAL A 19 16.05 6.65 6.62
C VAL A 19 15.26 7.88 6.15
N ASN A 20 15.95 8.86 5.55
CA ASN A 20 15.31 10.04 4.99
C ASN A 20 14.33 9.70 3.86
N LEU A 21 14.70 8.76 2.99
CA LEU A 21 13.85 8.29 1.90
C LEU A 21 12.59 7.60 2.42
N SER A 22 12.72 6.72 3.42
CA SER A 22 11.59 6.05 4.07
C SER A 22 10.62 7.07 4.67
N ALA A 23 11.13 8.08 5.38
CA ALA A 23 10.30 9.13 5.97
C ALA A 23 9.56 9.98 4.91
N ILE A 24 10.22 10.29 3.79
CA ILE A 24 9.60 11.01 2.67
C ILE A 24 8.46 10.19 2.06
N LEU A 25 8.68 8.89 1.84
CA LEU A 25 7.66 8.01 1.28
C LEU A 25 6.46 7.85 2.22
N GLU A 26 6.71 7.68 3.52
CA GLU A 26 5.65 7.64 4.53
C GLU A 26 4.84 8.95 4.54
N PHE A 27 5.50 10.10 4.46
CA PHE A 27 4.83 11.39 4.34
C PHE A 27 3.94 11.47 3.09
N ARG A 28 4.44 11.02 1.93
CA ARG A 28 3.68 11.02 0.68
C ARG A 28 2.46 10.08 0.73
N VAL A 29 2.61 8.90 1.34
CA VAL A 29 1.50 7.96 1.58
C VAL A 29 0.41 8.60 2.45
N LYS A 30 0.80 9.22 3.58
CA LYS A 30 -0.12 9.95 4.44
C LYS A 30 -0.80 11.11 3.70
N ASN A 31 -0.07 11.80 2.83
CA ASN A 31 -0.61 12.87 2.02
C ASN A 31 -1.68 12.39 1.04
N ALA A 32 -1.46 11.26 0.33
CA ALA A 32 -2.45 10.69 -0.57
C ALA A 32 -3.78 10.38 0.16
N TRP A 33 -3.70 9.75 1.34
CA TRP A 33 -4.87 9.48 2.17
C TRP A 33 -5.55 10.75 2.70
N ARG A 34 -4.76 11.77 3.09
CA ARG A 34 -5.31 13.07 3.52
C ARG A 34 -6.11 13.73 2.39
N VAL A 35 -5.58 13.73 1.16
CA VAL A 35 -6.24 14.27 -0.03
C VAL A 35 -7.53 13.49 -0.31
N ASN A 36 -7.49 12.14 -0.24
CA ASN A 36 -8.68 11.30 -0.40
C ASN A 36 -9.77 11.65 0.63
N ASN A 37 -9.39 11.81 1.90
CA ASN A 37 -10.32 12.15 2.99
C ASN A 37 -10.91 13.56 2.86
N GLN A 38 -10.34 14.42 2.00
CA GLN A 38 -10.91 15.74 1.65
C GLN A 38 -11.92 15.66 0.50
N GLY A 39 -12.24 14.46 0.00
CA GLY A 39 -13.14 14.24 -1.14
C GLY A 39 -12.48 14.48 -2.50
N LYS A 40 -11.16 14.70 -2.54
CA LYS A 40 -10.40 14.92 -3.78
C LYS A 40 -9.91 13.59 -4.34
N HIS A 41 -10.84 12.75 -4.78
CA HIS A 41 -10.55 11.35 -5.13
C HIS A 41 -9.59 11.23 -6.32
N GLU A 42 -9.83 11.95 -7.42
CA GLU A 42 -8.94 11.92 -8.60
C GLU A 42 -7.48 12.32 -8.26
N GLU A 43 -7.30 13.38 -7.48
CA GLU A 43 -5.97 13.82 -7.03
C GLU A 43 -5.29 12.75 -6.16
N ALA A 44 -6.04 12.11 -5.26
CA ALA A 44 -5.53 11.04 -4.42
C ALA A 44 -5.15 9.78 -5.21
N GLU A 45 -5.96 9.43 -6.22
CA GLU A 45 -5.70 8.31 -7.13
C GLU A 45 -4.41 8.53 -7.92
N GLU A 46 -4.20 9.73 -8.47
CA GLU A 46 -2.95 10.07 -9.14
C GLU A 46 -1.73 9.96 -8.21
N LEU A 47 -1.86 10.43 -6.96
CA LEU A 47 -0.78 10.33 -5.98
C LEU A 47 -0.47 8.87 -5.64
N ALA A 48 -1.50 8.04 -5.49
CA ALA A 48 -1.35 6.62 -5.20
C ALA A 48 -0.69 5.87 -6.37
N ALA A 49 -1.13 6.12 -7.61
CA ALA A 49 -0.54 5.52 -8.80
C ALA A 49 0.94 5.92 -8.96
N LYS A 50 1.28 7.20 -8.74
CA LYS A 50 2.68 7.67 -8.77
C LYS A 50 3.53 7.00 -7.68
N LEU A 51 2.97 6.79 -6.49
CA LEU A 51 3.67 6.11 -5.39
C LEU A 51 3.93 4.63 -5.70
N LEU A 52 3.00 3.93 -6.35
CA LEU A 52 3.20 2.53 -6.75
C LEU A 52 4.34 2.33 -7.76
N MET A 53 4.76 3.39 -8.44
CA MET A 53 5.93 3.36 -9.33
C MET A 53 7.26 3.53 -8.59
N GLU A 54 7.24 3.86 -7.29
CA GLU A 54 8.46 4.06 -6.50
C GLU A 54 9.10 2.70 -6.16
N PRO A 55 10.35 2.43 -6.59
CA PRO A 55 10.96 1.09 -6.50
C PRO A 55 11.22 0.63 -5.08
N VAL A 56 11.30 1.57 -4.13
CA VAL A 56 11.59 1.31 -2.71
C VAL A 56 10.35 1.46 -1.83
N LEU A 57 9.16 1.54 -2.41
CA LEU A 57 7.92 1.59 -1.62
C LEU A 57 7.71 0.24 -0.92
N SER A 58 7.63 0.26 0.41
CA SER A 58 7.43 -0.97 1.19
C SER A 58 6.08 -1.63 0.88
N SER A 59 5.98 -2.96 1.07
CA SER A 59 4.76 -3.73 0.82
C SER A 59 3.56 -3.19 1.60
N VAL A 60 3.76 -2.71 2.83
CA VAL A 60 2.70 -2.06 3.62
C VAL A 60 2.20 -0.77 2.96
N HIS A 61 3.10 0.08 2.47
CA HIS A 61 2.74 1.31 1.79
C HIS A 61 2.10 1.03 0.43
N GLN A 62 2.59 0.04 -0.33
CA GLN A 62 1.95 -0.44 -1.55
C GLN A 62 0.52 -0.91 -1.26
N GLY A 63 0.33 -1.71 -0.19
CA GLY A 63 -1.00 -2.16 0.23
C GLY A 63 -1.95 -1.00 0.53
N TRP A 64 -1.46 0.05 1.19
CA TRP A 64 -2.24 1.27 1.42
C TRP A 64 -2.59 2.02 0.13
N MET A 65 -1.70 2.07 -0.87
CA MET A 65 -2.00 2.72 -2.16
C MET A 65 -3.00 1.90 -2.98
N HIS A 66 -2.86 0.58 -3.02
CA HIS A 66 -3.86 -0.30 -3.62
C HIS A 66 -5.21 -0.21 -2.91
N LEU A 67 -5.24 -0.11 -1.57
CA LEU A 67 -6.50 0.07 -0.84
C LEU A 67 -7.18 1.40 -1.16
N LEU A 68 -6.41 2.48 -1.37
CA LEU A 68 -6.94 3.76 -1.82
C LEU A 68 -7.57 3.64 -3.21
N LEU A 69 -6.84 3.03 -4.16
CA LEU A 69 -7.29 2.82 -5.54
C LEU A 69 -8.45 1.83 -5.67
N ALA A 70 -8.68 0.97 -4.67
CA ALA A 70 -9.87 0.12 -4.61
C ALA A 70 -11.19 0.91 -4.48
N GLY A 71 -11.12 2.21 -4.13
CA GLY A 71 -12.26 3.13 -4.18
C GLY A 71 -12.44 3.86 -5.51
N SER A 72 -11.51 3.72 -6.46
CA SER A 72 -11.56 4.35 -7.79
C SER A 72 -12.65 3.71 -8.66
N PRO A 73 -13.18 4.40 -9.68
CA PRO A 73 -14.01 3.76 -10.71
C PRO A 73 -13.21 2.81 -11.64
N HIS A 74 -11.88 2.87 -11.66
CA HIS A 74 -11.03 2.11 -12.59
C HIS A 74 -10.30 0.96 -11.88
N ASP A 75 -10.34 -0.25 -12.46
CA ASP A 75 -9.62 -1.44 -12.00
C ASP A 75 -9.72 -1.75 -10.49
N TYR A 76 -10.79 -1.27 -9.85
CA TYR A 76 -10.98 -1.30 -8.40
C TYR A 76 -10.94 -2.71 -7.80
N VAL A 77 -11.41 -3.72 -8.54
CA VAL A 77 -11.30 -5.13 -8.14
C VAL A 77 -9.85 -5.59 -8.12
N HIS A 78 -9.03 -5.22 -9.10
CA HIS A 78 -7.62 -5.56 -9.12
C HIS A 78 -6.90 -4.91 -7.93
N HIS A 79 -7.12 -3.62 -7.70
CA HIS A 79 -6.52 -2.92 -6.57
C HIS A 79 -6.96 -3.49 -5.22
N ALA A 80 -8.23 -3.86 -5.04
CA ALA A 80 -8.69 -4.51 -3.82
C ALA A 80 -8.02 -5.88 -3.59
N ASN A 81 -7.83 -6.68 -4.65
CA ASN A 81 -7.13 -7.96 -4.57
C ASN A 81 -5.66 -7.78 -4.16
N GLU A 82 -4.96 -6.82 -4.76
CA GLU A 82 -3.56 -6.55 -4.43
C GLU A 82 -3.40 -6.03 -3.00
N ALA A 83 -4.32 -5.20 -2.51
CA ALA A 83 -4.31 -4.76 -1.11
C ALA A 83 -4.43 -5.95 -0.13
N VAL A 84 -5.35 -6.89 -0.41
CA VAL A 84 -5.50 -8.12 0.40
C VAL A 84 -4.22 -8.95 0.35
N ARG A 85 -3.65 -9.17 -0.84
CA ARG A 85 -2.42 -9.94 -1.03
C ARG A 85 -1.27 -9.36 -0.19
N LEU A 86 -1.01 -8.06 -0.34
CA LEU A 86 0.10 -7.37 0.34
C LEU A 86 -0.08 -7.33 1.86
N PHE A 87 -1.29 -7.08 2.38
CA PHE A 87 -1.50 -7.10 3.83
C PHE A 87 -1.46 -8.51 4.42
N THR A 88 -1.80 -9.55 3.65
CA THR A 88 -1.56 -10.95 4.06
C THR A 88 -0.07 -11.24 4.15
N GLU A 89 0.73 -10.85 3.14
CA GLU A 89 2.18 -11.01 3.16
C GLU A 89 2.82 -10.29 4.35
N VAL A 90 2.46 -9.02 4.58
CA VAL A 90 2.95 -8.25 5.73
C VAL A 90 2.58 -8.92 7.07
N LEU A 91 1.35 -9.41 7.21
CA LEU A 91 0.94 -10.11 8.43
C LEU A 91 1.76 -11.38 8.64
N ASP A 92 1.92 -12.21 7.61
CA ASP A 92 2.63 -13.48 7.69
C ASP A 92 4.12 -13.29 7.98
N GLU A 93 4.76 -12.29 7.37
CA GLU A 93 6.16 -11.93 7.61
C GLU A 93 6.41 -11.45 9.05
N ASN A 94 5.50 -10.67 9.61
CA ASN A 94 5.70 -10.04 10.93
C ASN A 94 5.16 -10.87 12.09
N LYS A 95 4.27 -11.85 11.84
CA LYS A 95 3.65 -12.71 12.86
C LYS A 95 4.63 -13.35 13.85
N PRO A 96 5.84 -13.82 13.47
CA PRO A 96 6.77 -14.44 14.42
C PRO A 96 7.35 -13.49 15.47
N THR A 97 7.43 -12.20 15.15
CA THR A 97 8.13 -11.19 15.98
C THR A 97 7.22 -10.09 16.52
N ALA A 98 6.01 -9.96 15.98
CA ALA A 98 5.07 -8.92 16.35
C ALA A 98 4.49 -9.11 17.76
N THR A 99 4.34 -7.99 18.46
CA THR A 99 3.58 -7.91 19.69
C THR A 99 2.08 -8.17 19.44
N PRO A 100 1.30 -8.53 20.46
CA PRO A 100 -0.15 -8.68 20.32
C PRO A 100 -0.85 -7.43 19.77
N HIS A 101 -0.37 -6.23 20.12
CA HIS A 101 -0.91 -4.98 19.62
C HIS A 101 -0.63 -4.77 18.13
N GLU A 102 0.60 -5.06 17.68
CA GLU A 102 0.96 -4.98 16.26
C GLU A 102 0.16 -5.99 15.42
N LEU A 103 -0.01 -7.22 15.93
CA LEU A 103 -0.84 -8.24 15.28
C LEU A 103 -2.30 -7.79 15.13
N ASP A 104 -2.88 -7.18 16.15
CA ASP A 104 -4.24 -6.63 16.10
C ASP A 104 -4.34 -5.49 15.06
N CYS A 105 -3.37 -4.57 15.03
CA CYS A 105 -3.31 -3.49 14.05
C CYS A 105 -3.20 -4.00 12.60
N MET A 106 -2.35 -4.99 12.36
CA MET A 106 -2.19 -5.62 11.04
C MET A 106 -3.46 -6.38 10.63
N THR A 107 -4.06 -7.13 11.55
CA THR A 107 -5.30 -7.87 11.29
C THR A 107 -6.44 -6.93 10.92
N LYS A 108 -6.62 -5.83 11.65
CA LYS A 108 -7.62 -4.80 11.34
C LYS A 108 -7.38 -4.14 9.98
N THR A 109 -6.13 -3.97 9.59
CA THR A 109 -5.78 -3.44 8.27
C THR A 109 -6.15 -4.43 7.16
N LEU A 110 -5.82 -5.71 7.35
CA LEU A 110 -6.21 -6.77 6.42
C LEU A 110 -7.74 -6.91 6.31
N ASP A 111 -8.47 -6.80 7.41
CA ASP A 111 -9.93 -6.88 7.41
C ASP A 111 -10.57 -5.74 6.60
N LYS A 112 -10.06 -4.52 6.70
CA LYS A 112 -10.49 -3.39 5.85
C LYS A 112 -10.27 -3.67 4.37
N ALA A 113 -9.14 -4.27 4.01
CA ALA A 113 -8.87 -4.63 2.61
C ALA A 113 -9.82 -5.74 2.13
N LYS A 114 -10.12 -6.73 2.97
CA LYS A 114 -11.11 -7.77 2.65
C LYS A 114 -12.53 -7.22 2.52
N ASP A 115 -12.90 -6.22 3.33
CA ASP A 115 -14.17 -5.51 3.18
C ASP A 115 -14.24 -4.79 1.83
N ALA A 116 -13.20 -4.04 1.47
CA ALA A 116 -13.10 -3.37 0.16
C ALA A 116 -13.17 -4.38 -1.00
N GLN A 117 -12.49 -5.52 -0.90
CA GLN A 117 -12.54 -6.60 -1.89
C GLN A 117 -13.95 -7.19 -2.03
N ARG A 118 -14.63 -7.48 -0.92
CA ARG A 118 -16.01 -7.98 -0.94
C ARG A 118 -16.95 -6.98 -1.61
N GLN A 119 -16.81 -5.70 -1.28
CA GLN A 119 -17.60 -4.63 -1.88
C GLN A 119 -17.35 -4.55 -3.39
N ALA A 120 -16.07 -4.52 -3.80
CA ALA A 120 -15.67 -4.45 -5.19
C ALA A 120 -16.24 -5.63 -6.03
N LEU A 121 -16.17 -6.86 -5.50
CA LEU A 121 -16.72 -8.04 -6.16
C LEU A 121 -18.25 -8.01 -6.25
N SER A 122 -18.92 -7.50 -5.21
CA SER A 122 -20.37 -7.31 -5.20
C SER A 122 -20.81 -6.31 -6.27
N ASP A 123 -20.12 -5.18 -6.38
CA ASP A 123 -20.42 -4.11 -7.35
C ASP A 123 -20.20 -4.59 -8.78
N LYS A 124 -19.08 -5.28 -9.04
CA LYS A 124 -18.82 -5.92 -10.35
C LYS A 124 -19.93 -6.88 -10.72
N SER A 125 -20.31 -7.77 -9.78
CA SER A 125 -21.38 -8.75 -10.01
C SER A 125 -22.73 -8.07 -10.29
N ALA A 126 -23.01 -6.94 -9.64
CA ALA A 126 -24.23 -6.16 -9.88
C ALA A 126 -24.22 -5.48 -11.25
N ALA A 127 -23.08 -4.95 -11.69
CA ALA A 127 -22.90 -4.37 -13.01
C ALA A 127 -23.05 -5.42 -14.12
N ASP A 128 -22.41 -6.58 -13.97
CA ASP A 128 -22.48 -7.69 -14.93
C ASP A 128 -23.92 -8.18 -15.10
N ARG A 129 -24.69 -8.28 -14.00
CA ARG A 129 -26.13 -8.62 -14.06
C ARG A 129 -26.97 -7.57 -14.77
N LYS A 130 -26.63 -6.28 -14.66
CA LYS A 130 -27.34 -5.21 -15.36
C LYS A 130 -27.07 -5.26 -16.87
N VAL A 131 -25.81 -5.49 -17.25
CA VAL A 131 -25.42 -5.65 -18.66
C VAL A 131 -26.11 -6.87 -19.27
N ALA A 132 -26.09 -8.02 -18.59
CA ALA A 132 -26.74 -9.24 -19.08
C ALA A 132 -28.26 -9.13 -19.26
N LYS A 133 -28.93 -8.24 -18.53
CA LYS A 133 -30.38 -7.96 -18.69
C LYS A 133 -30.70 -6.95 -19.81
N ALA A 134 -29.69 -6.20 -20.26
CA ALA A 134 -29.83 -5.19 -21.31
C ALA A 134 -29.53 -5.75 -22.71
N LEU A 135 -28.97 -6.96 -22.77
CA LEU A 135 -28.76 -7.77 -23.97
C LEU A 135 -29.95 -8.71 -24.19
#